data_AF-A0AAW1B4L1-F1
#
_entry.id   AF-A0AAW1B4L1-F1
#
_cell.length_a   1.000
_cell.length_b   1.000
_cell.length_c   1.000
_cell.angle_alpha   90.00
_cell.angle_beta   90.00
_cell.angle_gamma   90.00
#
_symmetry.space_group_name_H-M   'P 1'
#
loop_
_entity.id
_entity.type
_entity.pdbx_description
1 polymer ?
#
loop_
_entity_poly.entity_id
_entity_poly.type
_entity_poly.pdbx_seq_one_letter_code
_entity_poly.pdbx_strand_id
1 'polypeptide(L)'
;GAALSIYSASASLLGKRLDRPPFRRLRQIVETTEGNTTMIEGKIIEDVKSPTPPNPFGNCPICRWNLKHKYDYMDVLLLSQFINSTGRMIPRNITGLCKEEHKNITVCMQMAH
;
A
#
# COMPACT_ATOMS: atom_id res chain seq x y z
N GLY A 1 44.48 3.99 -23.83
CA GLY A 1 43.30 4.64 -23.26
C GLY A 1 42.31 3.58 -22.83
N ALA A 2 41.63 3.81 -21.71
CA ALA A 2 40.67 2.93 -21.03
C ALA A 2 41.28 1.85 -20.12
N ALA A 3 41.21 2.10 -18.80
CA ALA A 3 40.76 1.13 -17.80
C ALA A 3 40.40 1.94 -16.55
N LEU A 4 39.11 2.09 -16.32
CA LEU A 4 38.52 2.86 -15.22
C LEU A 4 38.90 2.21 -13.88
N SER A 5 39.34 3.06 -12.95
CA SER A 5 39.73 2.70 -11.59
C SER A 5 38.58 2.03 -10.84
N ILE A 6 38.96 0.97 -10.16
CA ILE A 6 38.12 0.02 -9.45
C ILE A 6 37.54 0.68 -8.19
N TYR A 7 36.23 0.47 -8.01
CA TYR A 7 35.38 0.65 -6.84
C TYR A 7 36.10 0.83 -5.48
N SER A 8 35.89 2.00 -4.86
CA SER A 8 35.98 2.12 -3.40
C SER A 8 34.60 1.81 -2.80
N ALA A 9 34.46 0.60 -2.27
CA ALA A 9 33.29 0.19 -1.50
C ALA A 9 33.40 0.74 -0.07
N SER A 10 32.76 1.87 0.21
CA SER A 10 32.44 2.27 1.59
C SER A 10 31.11 1.66 1.99
N ALA A 11 31.18 0.53 2.71
CA ALA A 11 30.05 -0.10 3.37
C ALA A 11 29.57 0.77 4.55
N SER A 12 28.56 1.60 4.31
CA SER A 12 27.85 2.32 5.37
C SER A 12 26.74 1.43 5.94
N LEU A 13 27.00 0.84 7.10
CA LEU A 13 26.03 0.15 7.96
C LEU A 13 24.96 1.13 8.49
N LEU A 14 23.99 1.51 7.65
CA LEU A 14 22.79 2.23 8.09
C LEU A 14 21.56 1.37 7.86
N GLY A 15 21.10 0.75 8.94
CA GLY A 15 19.74 0.24 9.16
C GLY A 15 19.09 -0.45 7.97
N LYS A 16 19.15 -1.78 7.94
CA LYS A 16 18.28 -2.60 7.07
C LYS A 16 16.83 -2.16 7.32
N ARG A 17 16.25 -1.37 6.41
CA ARG A 17 14.81 -1.28 6.29
C ARG A 17 14.36 -2.73 6.15
N LEU A 18 13.49 -3.20 7.04
CA LEU A 18 12.72 -4.40 6.77
C LEU A 18 11.95 -4.07 5.49
N ASP A 19 12.52 -4.43 4.34
CA ASP A 19 11.97 -4.12 3.05
C ASP A 19 10.55 -4.66 3.06
N ARG A 20 9.58 -3.75 2.91
CA ARG A 20 8.18 -4.12 2.78
C ARG A 20 8.14 -5.14 1.64
N PRO A 21 7.56 -6.34 1.87
CA PRO A 21 7.48 -7.32 0.79
C PRO A 21 6.82 -6.65 -0.43
N PRO A 22 7.32 -6.90 -1.63
CA PRO A 22 6.79 -6.26 -2.83
C PRO A 22 5.28 -6.46 -2.90
N PHE A 23 4.57 -5.40 -3.29
CA PHE A 23 3.12 -5.45 -3.44
C PHE A 23 2.76 -6.59 -4.41
N ARG A 24 1.95 -7.55 -3.96
CA ARG A 24 1.68 -8.80 -4.70
C ARG A 24 0.50 -8.71 -5.67
N ARG A 25 0.12 -7.47 -6.04
CA ARG A 25 -1.06 -7.09 -6.83
C ARG A 25 -2.38 -7.57 -6.21
N LEU A 26 -3.49 -7.00 -6.65
CA LEU A 26 -4.81 -7.51 -6.26
C LEU A 26 -5.05 -8.88 -6.92
N ARG A 27 -5.60 -9.83 -6.15
CA ARG A 27 -5.93 -11.17 -6.64
C ARG A 27 -7.37 -11.49 -6.29
N GLN A 28 -8.09 -12.07 -7.25
CA GLN A 28 -9.44 -12.57 -7.09
C GLN A 28 -9.42 -14.09 -7.21
N ILE A 29 -10.04 -14.76 -6.24
CA ILE A 29 -10.27 -16.20 -6.30
C ILE A 29 -11.57 -16.41 -7.08
N VAL A 30 -11.51 -17.21 -8.14
CA VAL A 30 -12.66 -17.61 -8.96
C VAL A 30 -12.83 -19.11 -8.83
N GLU A 31 -14.01 -19.53 -8.41
CA GLU A 31 -14.40 -20.92 -8.31
C GLU A 31 -15.32 -21.28 -9.48
N THR A 32 -15.07 -22.41 -10.13
CA THR A 32 -15.91 -22.92 -11.21
C THR A 32 -16.16 -24.40 -10.98
N THR A 33 -17.43 -24.77 -10.85
CA THR A 33 -17.87 -26.15 -10.63
C THR A 33 -18.42 -26.74 -11.91
N GLU A 34 -17.77 -27.78 -12.42
CA GLU A 34 -18.22 -28.56 -13.58
C GLU A 34 -18.47 -30.01 -13.13
N GLY A 35 -19.74 -30.38 -12.96
CA GLY A 35 -20.13 -31.71 -12.48
C GLY A 35 -19.64 -31.97 -11.05
N ASN A 36 -18.73 -32.95 -10.86
CA ASN A 36 -18.15 -33.27 -9.56
C ASN A 36 -16.82 -32.55 -9.26
N THR A 37 -16.26 -31.83 -10.23
CA THR A 37 -14.94 -31.23 -10.13
C THR A 37 -15.07 -29.74 -9.87
N THR A 38 -14.41 -29.27 -8.81
CA THR A 38 -14.36 -27.85 -8.44
C THR A 38 -12.98 -27.30 -8.78
N MET A 39 -12.91 -26.34 -9.70
CA MET A 39 -11.67 -25.69 -10.11
C MET A 39 -11.57 -24.32 -9.42
N ILE A 40 -10.45 -24.08 -8.72
CA ILE A 40 -10.20 -22.83 -7.98
C ILE A 40 -9.00 -22.13 -8.63
N GLU A 41 -9.24 -20.95 -9.20
CA GLU A 41 -8.22 -20.15 -9.88
C GLU A 41 -7.97 -18.83 -9.16
N GLY A 42 -6.71 -18.37 -9.15
CA GLY A 42 -6.34 -17.03 -8.68
C GLY A 42 -6.05 -16.11 -9.86
N LYS A 43 -6.97 -15.19 -10.18
CA LYS A 43 -6.79 -14.19 -11.25
C LYS A 43 -6.16 -12.91 -10.68
N ILE A 44 -5.10 -12.43 -11.32
CA ILE A 44 -4.48 -11.15 -10.97
C ILE A 44 -5.30 -10.05 -11.63
N ILE A 45 -5.76 -9.09 -10.82
CA ILE A 45 -6.46 -7.90 -11.32
C ILE A 45 -5.42 -6.82 -11.57
N GLU A 46 -5.54 -6.13 -12.71
CA GLU A 46 -4.65 -5.01 -13.03
C GLU A 46 -4.91 -3.81 -12.12
N ASP A 47 -3.82 -3.20 -11.65
CA ASP A 47 -3.88 -2.06 -10.76
C ASP A 47 -4.11 -0.75 -11.55
N VAL A 48 -4.92 0.14 -10.99
CA VAL A 48 -5.09 1.50 -11.54
C VAL A 48 -3.78 2.28 -11.37
N LYS A 49 -3.28 2.91 -12.44
CA LYS A 49 -2.08 3.75 -12.37
C LYS A 49 -2.31 4.92 -11.41
N SER A 50 -1.52 4.97 -10.33
CA SER A 50 -1.56 6.09 -9.39
C SER A 50 -0.82 7.31 -9.94
N PRO A 51 -1.33 8.54 -9.72
CA PRO A 51 -0.62 9.76 -10.07
C PRO A 51 0.68 9.92 -9.27
N THR A 52 1.61 10.71 -9.80
CA THR A 52 2.90 11.00 -9.14
C THR A 52 2.67 11.83 -7.88
N PRO A 53 3.20 11.43 -6.71
CA PRO A 53 2.96 12.13 -5.46
C PRO A 53 3.75 13.45 -5.40
N PRO A 54 3.22 14.49 -4.71
CA PRO A 54 3.86 15.79 -4.60
C PRO A 54 5.10 15.79 -3.68
N ASN A 55 5.19 14.88 -2.70
CA ASN A 55 6.32 14.78 -1.79
C ASN A 55 6.97 13.40 -1.84
N PRO A 56 8.06 13.18 -2.59
CA PRO A 56 8.67 11.86 -2.75
C PRO A 56 9.27 11.30 -1.45
N PHE A 57 9.60 12.16 -0.48
CA PHE A 57 10.25 11.82 0.79
C PHE A 57 9.28 11.39 1.90
N GLY A 58 7.97 11.48 1.67
CA GLY A 58 6.97 11.02 2.63
C GLY A 58 7.10 9.53 2.94
N ASN A 59 7.19 9.18 4.23
CA ASN A 59 7.35 7.79 4.69
C ASN A 59 6.10 6.92 4.54
N CYS A 60 4.93 7.52 4.33
CA CYS A 60 3.67 6.81 4.11
C CYS A 60 2.80 7.54 3.09
N PRO A 61 1.78 6.90 2.49
CA PRO A 61 0.94 7.50 1.46
C PRO A 61 0.38 8.87 1.84
N ILE A 62 -0.23 9.03 3.02
CA ILE A 62 -0.80 10.30 3.48
C ILE A 62 0.25 11.42 3.56
N CYS A 63 1.43 11.12 4.13
CA CYS A 63 2.53 12.09 4.19
C CYS A 63 3.08 12.42 2.80
N ARG A 64 3.13 11.43 1.90
CA ARG A 64 3.60 11.58 0.51
C ARG A 64 2.73 12.51 -0.30
N TRP A 65 1.44 12.54 0.03
CA TRP A 65 0.44 13.41 -0.55
C TRP A 65 0.25 14.73 0.23
N ASN A 66 1.04 14.97 1.28
CA ASN A 66 0.94 16.16 2.14
C ASN A 66 -0.47 16.36 2.73
N LEU A 67 -1.17 15.24 3.02
CA LEU A 67 -2.54 15.22 3.54
C LEU A 67 -2.61 15.14 5.06
N LYS A 68 -1.47 15.04 5.74
CA LYS A 68 -1.43 15.01 7.22
C LYS A 68 -2.19 16.23 7.79
N HIS A 69 -3.17 15.96 8.65
CA HIS A 69 -4.10 16.95 9.25
C HIS A 69 -5.00 17.72 8.27
N LYS A 70 -5.19 17.24 7.04
CA LYS A 70 -6.01 17.91 6.01
C LYS A 70 -7.21 17.09 5.55
N TYR A 71 -7.45 15.94 6.17
CA TYR A 71 -8.59 15.09 5.86
C TYR A 71 -9.45 14.90 7.11
N ASP A 72 -10.72 14.61 6.88
CA ASP A 72 -11.73 14.40 7.91
C ASP A 72 -12.62 13.17 7.60
N TYR A 73 -13.54 12.83 8.50
CA TYR A 73 -14.47 11.70 8.33
C TYR A 73 -15.44 11.88 7.14
N MET A 74 -15.58 13.10 6.61
CA MET A 74 -16.38 13.39 5.42
C MET A 74 -15.66 13.06 4.10
N ASP A 75 -14.34 12.82 4.12
CA ASP A 75 -13.54 12.54 2.93
C ASP A 75 -13.65 11.08 2.49
N VAL A 76 -14.86 10.65 2.11
CA VAL A 76 -15.18 9.27 1.75
C VAL A 76 -14.29 8.76 0.59
N LEU A 77 -13.92 9.62 -0.35
CA LEU A 77 -13.03 9.28 -1.46
C LEU A 77 -11.60 8.93 -1.00
N LEU A 78 -11.12 9.54 0.08
CA LEU A 78 -9.83 9.18 0.67
C LEU A 78 -9.95 7.93 1.52
N LEU A 79 -10.97 7.87 2.39
CA LEU A 79 -11.16 6.76 3.34
C LEU A 79 -11.40 5.43 2.63
N SER A 80 -12.19 5.43 1.54
CA SER A 80 -12.50 4.24 0.73
C SER A 80 -11.26 3.56 0.12
N GLN A 81 -10.13 4.26 0.00
CA GLN A 81 -8.89 3.67 -0.49
C GLN A 81 -8.22 2.75 0.54
N PHE A 82 -8.59 2.84 1.81
CA PHE A 82 -7.99 2.09 2.92
C PHE A 82 -8.93 1.02 3.51
N ILE A 83 -10.05 0.75 2.85
CA ILE A 83 -11.02 -0.28 3.26
C ILE A 83 -11.04 -1.44 2.28
N ASN A 84 -11.34 -2.62 2.80
CA ASN A 84 -11.65 -3.79 1.99
C ASN A 84 -13.09 -3.73 1.45
N SER A 85 -13.43 -4.62 0.52
CA SER A 85 -14.79 -4.80 0.02
C SER A 85 -15.84 -5.05 1.11
N THR A 86 -15.44 -5.55 2.28
CA THR A 86 -16.32 -5.76 3.43
C THR A 86 -16.49 -4.52 4.31
N GLY A 87 -15.91 -3.36 3.95
CA GLY A 87 -15.92 -2.14 4.76
C GLY A 87 -14.97 -2.14 5.95
N ARG A 88 -14.15 -3.20 6.14
CA ARG A 88 -13.15 -3.26 7.21
C ARG A 88 -11.86 -2.58 6.78
N MET A 89 -11.16 -1.94 7.72
CA MET A 89 -9.88 -1.29 7.43
C MET A 89 -8.79 -2.30 7.06
N ILE A 90 -8.02 -1.98 6.02
CA ILE A 90 -6.89 -2.79 5.55
C ILE A 90 -5.73 -2.71 6.59
N PRO A 91 -5.05 -3.84 6.92
CA PRO A 91 -3.94 -3.86 7.86
C PRO A 91 -2.79 -2.88 7.53
N ARG A 92 -2.16 -2.31 8.56
CA ARG A 92 -1.07 -1.31 8.45
C ARG A 92 0.13 -1.78 7.61
N ASN A 93 0.54 -3.04 7.75
CA ASN A 93 1.66 -3.60 6.99
C ASN A 93 1.39 -3.63 5.48
N ILE A 94 0.12 -3.66 5.08
CA ILE A 94 -0.34 -3.65 3.69
C ILE A 94 -0.57 -2.21 3.20
N THR A 95 -1.39 -1.42 3.89
CA THR A 95 -1.67 0.00 3.52
C THR A 95 -0.41 0.87 3.51
N GLY A 96 0.51 0.54 4.41
CA GLY A 96 1.77 1.21 4.52
C GLY A 96 1.76 2.57 5.19
N LEU A 97 0.69 2.87 5.92
CA LEU A 97 0.54 4.05 6.75
C LEU A 97 1.52 4.06 7.93
N CYS A 98 1.91 5.26 8.37
CA CYS A 98 2.61 5.39 9.65
C CYS A 98 1.62 5.06 10.80
N LYS A 99 2.15 4.84 12.01
CA LYS A 99 1.34 4.40 13.15
C LYS A 99 0.26 5.43 13.52
N GLU A 100 0.57 6.71 13.40
CA GLU A 100 -0.32 7.83 13.69
C GLU A 100 -1.46 7.89 12.67
N GLU A 101 -1.15 7.97 11.37
CA GLU A 101 -2.17 8.06 10.32
C GLU A 101 -3.06 6.82 10.25
N HIS A 102 -2.52 5.62 10.53
CA HIS A 102 -3.35 4.42 10.57
C HIS A 102 -4.42 4.49 11.67
N LYS A 103 -4.09 5.05 12.84
CA LYS A 103 -5.05 5.27 13.92
C LYS A 103 -6.06 6.34 13.55
N ASN A 104 -5.60 7.46 13.00
CA ASN A 104 -6.48 8.56 12.61
C ASN A 104 -7.53 8.11 11.60
N ILE A 105 -7.10 7.40 10.53
CA ILE A 105 -8.03 6.84 9.54
C ILE A 105 -8.98 5.83 10.16
N THR A 106 -8.51 4.98 11.10
CA THR A 106 -9.40 4.05 11.82
C THR A 106 -10.53 4.80 12.54
N VAL A 107 -10.20 5.90 13.21
CA VAL A 107 -11.19 6.73 13.91
C VAL A 107 -12.13 7.43 12.92
N CYS A 108 -11.59 8.04 11.86
CA CYS A 108 -12.40 8.67 10.81
C CYS A 108 -13.38 7.69 10.18
N MET A 109 -12.97 6.44 9.94
CA MET A 109 -13.85 5.39 9.44
C MET A 109 -14.95 5.02 10.44
N GLN A 110 -14.62 4.88 11.73
CA GLN A 110 -15.61 4.56 12.76
C GLN A 110 -16.69 5.63 12.89
N MET A 111 -16.37 6.89 12.61
CA MET A 111 -17.33 8.00 12.62
C MET A 111 -18.14 8.13 11.32
N ALA A 112 -17.68 7.52 10.23
CA ALA A 112 -18.35 7.56 8.93
C ALA A 112 -19.38 6.43 8.72
N HIS A 113 -19.49 5.49 9.68
CA HIS A 113 -20.50 4.42 9.71
C HIS A 113 -21.81 4.91 10.31
#